data_AF-A0A2D4EY56-F1
#
_entry.id   AF-A0A2D4EY56-F1
#
_cell.length_a   1.000
_cell.length_b   1.000
_cell.length_c   1.000
_cell.angle_alpha   90.00
_cell.angle_beta   90.00
_cell.angle_gamma   90.00
#
_symmetry.space_group_name_H-M   'P 1'
#
loop_
_entity.id
_entity.type
_entity.pdbx_description
1 polymer ?
#
loop_
_entity_poly.entity_id
_entity_poly.type
_entity_poly.pdbx_seq_one_letter_code
_entity_poly.pdbx_strand_id
1 'polypeptide(L)'
;AKCSHFSALIASAESRPAALFRVTHSLLKGEETGEPLQGRAEEFVQFLSDKITQIRTDLDSTWAEPAEMPEASLRQSLWDEFEFVTPEEVDKAMGAMSAST
;
A
#
# COMPACT_ATOMS: atom_id res chain seq x y z
N ALA A 1 25.42 1.96 -13.53
CA ALA A 1 25.95 2.83 -12.44
C ALA A 1 24.90 3.08 -11.35
N LYS A 2 23.75 3.70 -11.66
CA LYS A 2 22.72 4.04 -10.65
C LYS A 2 22.11 2.81 -9.95
N CYS A 3 21.74 1.77 -10.70
CA CYS A 3 21.14 0.56 -10.11
C CYS A 3 22.07 -0.14 -9.09
N SER A 4 23.36 -0.26 -9.41
CA SER A 4 24.36 -0.88 -8.52
C SER A 4 24.56 -0.11 -7.21
N HIS A 5 24.45 1.22 -7.24
CA HIS A 5 24.57 2.06 -6.05
C HIS A 5 23.39 1.86 -5.09
N PHE A 6 22.17 1.76 -5.61
CA PHE A 6 20.98 1.56 -4.80
C PHE A 6 20.89 0.16 -4.20
N SER A 7 21.29 -0.87 -4.96
CA SER A 7 21.40 -2.23 -4.41
C SER A 7 22.36 -2.29 -3.22
N ALA A 8 23.49 -1.57 -3.29
CA ALA A 8 24.44 -1.48 -2.18
C ALA A 8 23.86 -0.72 -0.96
N LEU A 9 23.08 0.34 -1.18
CA LEU A 9 22.43 1.10 -0.10
C LEU A 9 21.33 0.28 0.60
N ILE A 10 20.53 -0.47 -0.16
CA ILE A 10 19.49 -1.36 0.39
C ILE A 10 20.13 -2.47 1.22
N ALA A 11 21.14 -3.16 0.67
CA ALA A 11 21.86 -4.23 1.38
C ALA A 11 22.55 -3.73 2.67
N SER A 12 23.11 -2.52 2.64
CA SER A 12 23.75 -1.91 3.83
C SER A 12 22.74 -1.51 4.92
N ALA A 13 21.49 -1.25 4.54
CA ALA A 13 20.44 -0.79 5.44
C ALA A 13 19.51 -1.90 5.93
N GLU A 14 19.61 -3.12 5.41
CA GLU A 14 18.70 -4.25 5.63
C GLU A 14 18.53 -4.64 7.11
N SER A 15 19.60 -4.52 7.91
CA SER A 15 19.57 -4.79 9.36
C SER A 15 19.08 -3.62 10.22
N ARG A 16 18.74 -2.47 9.61
CA ARG A 16 18.41 -1.22 10.30
C ARG A 16 17.10 -0.65 9.74
N PRO A 17 15.94 -0.99 10.34
CA PRO A 17 14.62 -0.63 9.80
C PRO A 17 14.46 0.85 9.43
N ALA A 18 14.95 1.76 10.28
CA ALA A 18 14.90 3.20 10.01
C ALA A 18 15.80 3.65 8.85
N ALA A 19 16.93 2.99 8.62
CA ALA A 19 17.81 3.29 7.49
C ALA A 19 17.23 2.73 6.19
N LEU A 20 16.68 1.52 6.24
CA LEU A 20 16.04 0.87 5.11
C LEU A 20 14.86 1.73 4.61
N PHE A 21 14.01 2.18 5.53
CA PHE A 21 12.90 3.08 5.24
C PHE A 21 13.34 4.36 4.54
N ARG A 22 14.43 5.02 4.99
CA ARG A 22 14.93 6.23 4.33
C ARG A 22 15.42 5.96 2.91
N VAL A 23 16.15 4.86 2.71
CA VAL A 23 16.68 4.49 1.39
C VAL A 23 15.56 4.15 0.41
N THR A 24 14.58 3.34 0.83
CA THR A 24 13.42 2.99 -0.02
C THR A 24 12.53 4.20 -0.26
N HIS A 25 12.29 5.05 0.73
CA HIS A 25 11.53 6.28 0.55
C HIS A 25 12.22 7.26 -0.42
N SER A 26 13.54 7.44 -0.34
CA SER A 26 14.30 8.28 -1.29
C SER A 26 14.32 7.71 -2.72
N LEU A 27 14.16 6.39 -2.88
CA LEU A 27 14.01 5.73 -4.18
C LEU A 27 12.61 5.93 -4.78
N LEU A 28 11.59 5.92 -3.93
CA LEU A 28 10.19 6.13 -4.32
C LEU A 28 9.86 7.60 -4.57
N LYS A 29 10.63 8.54 -4.00
CA LYS A 29 10.58 9.98 -4.32
C LYS A 29 11.19 10.30 -5.70
N GLY A 30 10.81 9.56 -6.73
CA GLY A 30 10.79 10.08 -8.09
C GLY A 30 9.60 11.01 -8.21
N GLU A 31 9.86 12.32 -8.20
CA GLU A 31 8.89 13.35 -8.62
C GLU A 31 7.64 13.53 -7.75
N GLU A 32 7.81 13.71 -6.44
CA GLU A 32 6.86 14.53 -5.68
C GLU A 32 7.26 16.01 -5.82
N THR A 33 7.09 16.56 -7.02
CA THR A 33 7.07 18.01 -7.31
C THR A 33 5.70 18.62 -6.98
N GLY A 34 5.08 18.18 -5.88
CA GLY A 34 4.02 18.96 -5.27
C GLY A 34 4.67 20.08 -4.48
N GLU A 35 4.39 21.34 -4.83
CA GLU A 35 4.76 22.46 -3.97
C GLU A 35 4.32 22.14 -2.53
N PRO A 36 5.20 22.28 -1.53
CA PRO A 36 4.78 22.18 -0.14
C PRO A 36 3.66 23.19 0.06
N LEU A 37 2.45 22.71 0.37
CA LEU A 37 1.28 23.58 0.53
C LEU A 37 1.61 24.65 1.58
N GLN A 38 1.80 25.88 1.10
CA GLN A 38 2.37 26.97 1.87
C GLN A 38 1.30 27.60 2.76
N GLY A 39 0.85 26.84 3.76
CA GLY A 39 0.13 27.37 4.92
C GLY A 39 -1.34 27.71 4.66
N ARG A 40 -2.17 27.22 5.60
CA ARG A 40 -3.63 27.37 5.78
C ARG A 40 -4.41 26.11 5.41
N ALA A 41 -5.36 25.75 6.28
CA ALA A 41 -6.14 24.51 6.19
C ALA A 41 -7.02 24.50 4.94
N GLU A 42 -7.44 25.67 4.49
CA GLU A 42 -8.24 25.90 3.30
C GLU A 42 -7.49 25.49 2.02
N GLU A 43 -6.19 25.78 1.95
CA GLU A 43 -5.33 25.41 0.81
C GLU A 43 -5.13 23.89 0.77
N PHE A 44 -5.05 23.23 1.94
CA PHE A 44 -5.01 21.77 2.05
C PHE A 44 -6.33 21.11 1.64
N VAL A 45 -7.48 21.67 2.05
CA VAL A 45 -8.81 21.18 1.66
C VAL A 45 -9.01 21.30 0.16
N GLN A 46 -8.59 22.41 -0.46
CA GLN A 46 -8.68 22.60 -1.90
C GLN A 46 -7.77 21.61 -2.64
N PHE A 47 -6.51 21.49 -2.22
CA PHE A 47 -5.58 20.51 -2.78
C PHE A 47 -6.11 19.07 -2.71
N LEU A 48 -6.66 18.66 -1.57
CA LEU A 48 -7.24 17.32 -1.44
C LEU A 48 -8.45 17.13 -2.36
N SER A 49 -9.29 18.15 -2.50
CA SER A 49 -10.47 18.11 -3.36
C SER A 49 -10.07 17.98 -4.84
N ASP A 50 -9.08 18.75 -5.26
CA ASP A 50 -8.53 18.70 -6.62
C ASP A 50 -7.88 17.34 -6.89
N LYS A 51 -7.15 16.79 -5.92
CA LYS A 51 -6.52 15.48 -6.04
C LYS A 51 -7.53 14.33 -6.13
N ILE A 52 -8.59 14.36 -5.32
CA ILE A 52 -9.69 13.39 -5.40
C ILE A 52 -10.38 13.47 -6.76
N THR A 53 -10.60 14.68 -7.27
CA THR A 53 -11.21 14.89 -8.59
C THR A 53 -10.33 14.31 -9.69
N GLN A 54 -9.02 14.60 -9.65
CA GLN A 54 -8.05 14.02 -10.59
C GLN A 54 -8.09 12.49 -10.57
N ILE A 55 -8.03 11.87 -9.39
CA ILE A 55 -8.05 10.40 -9.26
C ILE A 55 -9.33 9.82 -9.85
N ARG A 56 -10.49 10.45 -9.61
CA ARG A 56 -11.77 9.99 -10.18
C ARG A 56 -11.76 10.08 -11.70
N THR A 57 -11.32 11.21 -12.26
CA THR A 57 -11.22 11.38 -13.71
C THR A 57 -10.23 10.40 -14.34
N ASP A 58 -9.07 10.18 -13.70
CA ASP A 58 -8.08 9.23 -14.17
C ASP A 58 -8.62 7.79 -14.10
N LEU A 59 -9.37 7.43 -13.04
CA LEU A 59 -10.00 6.14 -12.90
C LEU A 59 -11.10 5.92 -13.96
N ASP A 60 -11.97 6.91 -14.16
CA ASP A 60 -13.02 6.89 -15.16
C ASP A 60 -12.45 6.86 -16.59
N SER A 61 -11.28 7.47 -16.81
CA SER A 61 -10.57 7.45 -18.10
C SER A 61 -9.75 6.18 -18.33
N THR A 62 -9.29 5.52 -17.26
CA THR A 62 -8.53 4.27 -17.34
C THR A 62 -9.46 3.05 -17.34
N TRP A 63 -10.69 3.23 -16.88
CA TRP A 63 -11.80 2.28 -17.04
C TRP A 63 -12.29 2.28 -18.50
N ALA A 64 -11.40 1.93 -19.42
CA ALA A 64 -11.85 1.17 -20.58
C ALA A 64 -12.50 -0.09 -20.00
N GLU A 65 -13.83 -0.14 -20.06
CA GLU A 65 -14.68 -1.24 -19.62
C GLU A 65 -13.92 -2.57 -19.78
N PRO A 66 -13.40 -3.17 -18.69
CA PRO A 66 -12.67 -4.41 -18.82
C PRO A 66 -13.70 -5.42 -19.30
N ALA A 67 -13.50 -5.92 -20.52
CA ALA A 67 -14.34 -6.90 -21.17
C ALA A 67 -14.77 -7.94 -20.14
N GLU A 68 -16.03 -7.82 -19.72
CA GLU A 68 -16.80 -8.64 -18.77
C GLU A 68 -16.00 -9.81 -18.18
N MET A 69 -15.04 -9.53 -17.29
CA MET A 69 -14.46 -10.57 -16.46
C MET A 69 -15.44 -10.81 -15.32
N PRO A 70 -15.98 -12.02 -15.16
CA PRO A 70 -16.96 -12.29 -14.12
C PRO A 70 -16.27 -12.10 -12.78
N GLU A 71 -16.59 -11.00 -12.07
CA GLU A 71 -16.03 -10.62 -10.77
C GLU A 71 -16.08 -11.77 -9.74
N ALA A 72 -17.00 -12.72 -9.95
CA ALA A 72 -17.13 -13.95 -9.19
C ALA A 72 -15.91 -14.90 -9.29
N SER A 73 -15.24 -14.99 -10.45
CA SER A 73 -14.11 -15.93 -10.66
C SER A 73 -12.83 -15.49 -9.96
N LEU A 74 -12.60 -14.17 -9.88
CA LEU A 74 -11.43 -13.57 -9.24
C LEU A 74 -11.53 -13.65 -7.71
N ARG A 75 -12.74 -13.50 -7.16
CA ARG A 75 -12.98 -13.69 -5.72
C ARG A 75 -12.82 -15.15 -5.32
N GLN A 76 -13.45 -16.10 -6.02
CA GLN A 76 -13.36 -17.52 -5.64
C GLN A 76 -11.92 -18.05 -5.66
N SER A 77 -11.17 -17.75 -6.73
CA SER A 77 -9.78 -18.23 -6.88
C SER A 77 -8.80 -17.71 -5.81
N LEU A 78 -9.02 -16.52 -5.25
CA LEU A 78 -8.19 -15.97 -4.17
C LEU A 78 -8.55 -16.55 -2.79
N TRP A 79 -9.80 -16.96 -2.58
CA TRP A 79 -10.25 -17.50 -1.29
C TRP A 79 -10.05 -19.02 -1.18
N ASP A 80 -10.01 -19.74 -2.30
CA ASP A 80 -9.78 -21.20 -2.34
C ASP A 80 -8.34 -21.60 -1.90
N GLU A 81 -7.39 -20.67 -1.90
CA GLU A 81 -6.01 -20.89 -1.43
C GLU A 81 -5.89 -20.83 0.11
N PHE A 82 -6.86 -20.23 0.79
CA PHE A 82 -6.85 -20.09 2.24
C PHE A 82 -7.75 -21.14 2.91
N GLU A 83 -7.20 -21.84 3.89
CA GLU A 83 -7.98 -22.72 4.73
C GLU A 83 -8.91 -21.86 5.62
N PHE A 84 -10.22 -22.12 5.57
CA PHE A 84 -11.19 -21.40 6.39
C PHE A 84 -10.98 -21.76 7.86
N VAL A 85 -10.64 -20.76 8.66
CA VAL A 85 -10.51 -20.92 10.11
C VAL A 85 -11.88 -20.75 10.77
N THR A 86 -12.26 -21.71 11.60
CA THR A 86 -13.50 -21.67 12.38
C THR A 86 -13.35 -20.74 13.59
N PRO A 87 -14.43 -20.10 14.07
CA PRO A 87 -14.38 -19.27 15.28
C PRO A 87 -13.81 -20.01 16.51
N GLU A 88 -14.05 -21.32 16.60
CA GLU A 88 -13.61 -22.17 17.69
C GLU A 88 -12.08 -22.38 17.69
N GLU A 89 -11.45 -22.42 16.52
CA GLU A 89 -9.99 -22.45 16.37
C GLU A 89 -9.34 -21.11 16.77
N VAL A 90 -10.01 -20.01 16.45
CA VAL A 90 -9.59 -18.66 16.89
C VAL A 90 -9.66 -18.55 18.41
N ASP A 91 -10.76 -18.99 19.03
CA ASP A 91 -10.94 -18.98 20.48
C ASP A 91 -9.93 -19.86 21.19
N LYS A 92 -9.62 -21.04 20.63
CA LYS A 92 -8.59 -21.95 21.17
C LYS A 92 -7.19 -21.32 21.10
N ALA A 93 -6.84 -20.68 20.00
CA ALA A 93 -5.56 -19.98 19.86
C ALA A 93 -5.46 -18.82 20.86
N MET A 94 -6.54 -18.03 21.00
CA MET A 94 -6.61 -16.93 21.94
C MET A 94 -6.52 -17.39 23.41
N GLY A 95 -7.16 -18.52 23.73
CA GLY A 95 -7.07 -19.17 25.04
C GLY A 95 -5.65 -19.68 25.38
N ALA A 96 -4.96 -20.26 24.40
CA ALA A 96 -3.59 -20.73 24.58
C ALA A 96 -2.59 -19.59 24.83
N MET A 97 -2.79 -18.46 24.16
CA MET A 97 -1.96 -17.26 24.34
C MET A 97 -2.17 -16.61 25.72
N SER A 98 -3.40 -16.59 26.21
CA SER A 98 -3.73 -16.00 27.52
C SER A 98 -3.32 -16.88 28.70
N ALA A 99 -3.22 -18.20 28.51
CA ALA A 99 -2.76 -19.15 29.54
C ALA A 99 -1.22 -19.23 29.70
N SER A 100 -0.43 -18.65 28.78
CA SER A 100 1.04 -18.66 28.84
C SER A 100 1.65 -17.46 29.59
N THR A 101 0.86 -16.73 30.39
CA THR A 101 1.29 -15.54 31.13
C THR A 101 1.45 -15.81 32.62
#